data_AF-A0A6H9UTG7-F1
#
_entry.id   AF-A0A6H9UTG7-F1
#
_cell.length_a   1.000
_cell.length_b   1.000
_cell.length_c   1.000
_cell.angle_alpha   90.00
_cell.angle_beta   90.00
_cell.angle_gamma   90.00
#
_symmetry.space_group_name_H-M   'P 1'
#
loop_
_entity.id
_entity.type
_entity.pdbx_description
1 polymer ?
#
loop_
_entity_poly.entity_id
_entity_poly.type
_entity_poly.pdbx_seq_one_letter_code
_entity_poly.pdbx_strand_id
1 'polypeptide(L)'
;MNRNLSEAVSVIHTTVASVRPEQAAAIAHALDSARLLADPGRLLGIVLHRTADGGWSSAPRGATELERQALARDASCGRARRVAAAVERDIGRRPGVLSVRADGDTVRVVLHVEGPDQWARWRTYFGITPASPGAAAGGAAREKRPFRLGGITYDLVLPYRDAQGDLWYFQGLRTPDGMPMMSPDGRPERCSLANVEAYAGPLTPVPDAHPAEGRPR
;
A
#
# COMPACT_ATOMS: atom_id res chain seq x y z
N MET A 1 -41.95 13.11 31.90
CA MET A 1 -40.52 12.73 31.91
C MET A 1 -40.21 12.11 33.27
N ASN A 2 -39.66 10.90 33.33
CA ASN A 2 -39.50 10.16 34.59
C ASN A 2 -38.26 10.68 35.37
N ARG A 3 -38.49 11.36 36.50
CA ARG A 3 -37.45 11.99 37.33
C ARG A 3 -36.40 11.00 37.83
N ASN A 4 -36.82 9.75 38.05
CA ASN A 4 -35.95 8.68 38.54
C ASN A 4 -34.90 8.27 37.50
N LEU A 5 -35.17 8.47 36.20
CA LEU A 5 -34.22 8.16 35.14
C LEU A 5 -33.06 9.17 35.13
N SER A 6 -33.38 10.45 35.33
CA SER A 6 -32.37 11.52 35.39
C SER A 6 -31.45 11.38 36.61
N GLU A 7 -32.02 10.99 37.76
CA GLU A 7 -31.24 10.71 38.96
C GLU A 7 -30.35 9.47 38.78
N ALA A 8 -30.88 8.39 38.20
CA ALA A 8 -30.10 7.19 37.92
C ALA A 8 -28.91 7.47 36.98
N VAL A 9 -29.12 8.25 35.92
CA VAL A 9 -28.04 8.65 34.99
C VAL A 9 -26.96 9.47 35.70
N SER A 10 -27.35 10.42 36.58
CA SER A 10 -26.41 11.24 37.34
C SER A 10 -25.54 10.40 38.30
N VAL A 11 -26.15 9.42 38.99
CA VAL A 11 -25.43 8.51 39.88
C VAL A 11 -24.46 7.62 39.11
N ILE A 12 -24.88 7.07 37.97
CA ILE A 12 -24.01 6.25 37.10
C ILE A 12 -22.82 7.08 36.62
N HIS A 13 -23.05 8.30 36.14
CA HIS A 13 -21.99 9.16 35.65
C HIS A 13 -20.95 9.49 36.74
N THR A 14 -21.43 9.83 37.94
CA THR A 14 -20.57 10.14 39.09
C THR A 14 -19.75 8.91 39.52
N THR A 15 -20.37 7.73 39.51
CA THR A 15 -19.72 6.47 39.88
C THR A 15 -18.64 6.10 38.86
N VAL A 16 -18.95 6.17 37.55
CA VAL A 16 -17.99 5.87 36.47
C VAL A 16 -16.81 6.85 36.47
N ALA A 17 -17.04 8.13 36.82
CA ALA A 17 -15.96 9.11 36.93
C ALA A 17 -14.99 8.84 38.10
N SER A 18 -15.41 8.07 39.11
CA SER A 18 -14.62 7.77 40.31
C SER A 18 -13.82 6.46 40.25
N VAL A 19 -14.06 5.61 39.23
CA VAL A 19 -13.35 4.33 39.07
C VAL A 19 -12.07 4.48 38.24
N ARG A 20 -11.18 3.48 38.34
CA ARG A 20 -9.94 3.46 37.57
C ARG A 20 -10.22 3.37 36.06
N PRO A 21 -9.36 3.93 35.19
CA PRO A 21 -9.59 3.97 33.74
C PRO A 21 -9.85 2.60 33.10
N GLU A 22 -9.20 1.56 33.59
CA GLU A 22 -9.38 0.18 33.11
C GLU A 22 -10.79 -0.36 33.43
N GLN A 23 -11.31 -0.05 34.62
CA GLN A 23 -12.67 -0.43 35.01
C GLN A 23 -13.71 0.41 34.27
N ALA A 24 -13.45 1.70 34.04
CA ALA A 24 -14.29 2.55 33.20
C ALA A 24 -14.36 2.01 31.76
N ALA A 25 -13.24 1.55 31.20
CA ALA A 25 -13.18 0.94 29.87
C ALA A 25 -13.94 -0.39 29.81
N ALA A 26 -13.81 -1.25 30.83
CA ALA A 26 -14.58 -2.49 30.92
C ALA A 26 -16.09 -2.23 31.02
N ILE A 27 -16.51 -1.22 31.80
CA ILE A 27 -17.91 -0.79 31.90
C ILE A 27 -18.41 -0.26 30.54
N ALA A 28 -17.64 0.59 29.87
CA ALA A 28 -17.99 1.10 28.54
C ALA A 28 -18.15 -0.05 27.53
N HIS A 29 -17.24 -1.03 27.54
CA HIS A 29 -17.32 -2.18 26.64
C HIS A 29 -18.53 -3.08 26.95
N ALA A 30 -18.87 -3.27 28.23
CA ALA A 30 -20.05 -4.02 28.63
C ALA A 30 -21.36 -3.32 28.21
N LEU A 31 -21.44 -2.00 28.37
CA LEU A 31 -22.59 -1.20 27.95
C LEU A 31 -22.72 -1.15 26.41
N ASP A 32 -21.61 -1.11 25.67
CA ASP A 32 -21.59 -1.22 24.21
C ASP A 32 -22.06 -2.60 23.74
N SER A 33 -21.56 -3.67 24.38
CA SER A 33 -21.96 -5.06 24.07
C SER A 33 -23.45 -5.30 24.34
N ALA A 34 -23.99 -4.66 25.37
CA ALA A 34 -25.41 -4.67 25.68
C ALA A 34 -26.25 -3.76 24.76
N ARG A 35 -25.62 -3.05 23.80
CA ARG A 35 -26.21 -2.04 22.92
C ARG A 35 -26.92 -0.90 23.67
N LEU A 36 -26.52 -0.66 24.91
CA LEU A 36 -27.05 0.42 25.75
C LEU A 36 -26.33 1.75 25.49
N LEU A 37 -25.13 1.71 24.90
CA LEU A 37 -24.47 2.88 24.33
C LEU A 37 -24.95 3.19 22.90
N ALA A 38 -26.06 2.60 22.46
CA ALA A 38 -26.66 2.95 21.18
C ALA A 38 -27.07 4.43 21.19
N ASP A 39 -26.28 5.22 20.47
CA ASP A 39 -26.50 6.62 20.22
C ASP A 39 -27.93 6.84 19.66
N PRO A 40 -28.80 7.60 20.36
CA PRO A 40 -30.11 8.00 19.83
C PRO A 40 -30.00 8.86 18.57
N GLY A 41 -28.79 9.34 18.23
CA GLY A 41 -28.41 10.05 17.02
C GLY A 41 -27.76 9.20 15.94
N ARG A 42 -27.92 7.86 15.92
CA ARG A 42 -27.66 7.01 14.72
C ARG A 42 -28.63 7.34 13.56
N LEU A 43 -28.72 8.61 13.19
CA LEU A 43 -28.85 8.99 11.79
C LEU A 43 -27.60 8.46 11.10
N LEU A 44 -27.79 7.49 10.19
CA LEU A 44 -26.75 7.01 9.29
C LEU A 44 -25.95 8.22 8.74
N GLY A 45 -24.69 8.36 9.14
CA GLY A 45 -23.77 9.35 8.55
C GLY A 45 -23.16 10.41 9.48
N ILE A 46 -23.51 10.50 10.77
CA ILE A 46 -22.82 11.42 11.69
C ILE A 46 -21.62 10.72 12.33
N VAL A 47 -20.42 11.11 11.92
CA VAL A 47 -19.16 10.64 12.52
C VAL A 47 -18.78 11.59 13.66
N LEU A 48 -18.81 11.08 14.89
CA LEU A 48 -18.30 11.81 16.05
C LEU A 48 -16.77 11.72 16.09
N HIS A 49 -16.11 12.81 16.43
CA HIS A 49 -14.66 12.85 16.65
C HIS A 49 -14.34 13.26 18.08
N ARG A 50 -13.22 12.73 18.61
CA ARG A 50 -12.66 13.13 19.91
C ARG A 50 -12.16 14.56 19.83
N THR A 51 -12.57 15.41 20.78
CA THR A 51 -12.01 16.75 20.97
C THR A 51 -10.75 16.69 21.84
N ALA A 52 -9.93 17.73 21.79
CA ALA A 52 -8.72 17.84 22.62
C ALA A 52 -9.02 17.77 24.12
N ASP A 53 -10.20 18.25 24.53
CA ASP A 53 -10.68 18.23 25.92
C ASP A 53 -11.24 16.85 26.33
N GLY A 54 -11.14 15.84 25.46
CA GLY A 54 -11.59 14.47 25.72
C GLY A 54 -13.08 14.23 25.49
N GLY A 55 -13.83 15.25 25.06
CA GLY A 55 -15.23 15.14 24.67
C GLY A 55 -15.41 14.53 23.27
N TRP A 56 -16.67 14.38 22.86
CA TRP A 56 -17.06 13.96 21.52
C TRP A 56 -17.81 15.09 20.83
N SER A 57 -17.46 15.40 19.59
CA SER A 57 -18.10 16.45 18.80
C SER A 57 -18.56 15.93 17.44
N SER A 58 -19.72 16.41 16.99
CA SER A 58 -20.27 16.20 15.65
C SER A 58 -19.95 17.36 14.69
N ALA A 59 -19.29 18.42 15.18
CA ALA A 59 -18.95 19.57 14.35
C ALA A 59 -17.96 19.17 13.23
N PRO A 60 -18.05 19.75 12.02
CA PRO A 60 -17.06 19.49 10.99
C PRO A 60 -15.68 19.93 11.46
N ARG A 61 -14.72 19.00 11.52
CA ARG A 61 -13.30 19.35 11.72
C ARG A 61 -12.58 19.40 10.38
N GLY A 62 -11.49 20.16 10.33
CA GLY A 62 -10.56 20.08 9.22
C GLY A 62 -10.07 18.64 9.03
N ALA A 63 -9.93 18.23 7.77
CA ALA A 63 -9.37 16.93 7.44
C ALA A 63 -7.98 16.80 8.06
N THR A 64 -7.74 15.68 8.73
CA THR A 64 -6.40 15.29 9.18
C THR A 64 -5.49 15.06 7.98
N GLU A 65 -4.20 14.99 8.25
CA GLU A 65 -3.23 14.64 7.21
C GLU A 65 -3.51 13.26 6.59
N LEU A 66 -3.88 12.27 7.40
CA LEU A 66 -4.24 10.94 6.91
C LEU A 66 -5.49 10.96 6.02
N GLU A 67 -6.52 11.75 6.37
CA GLU A 67 -7.71 11.90 5.53
C GLU A 67 -7.40 12.61 4.22
N ARG A 68 -6.52 13.62 4.24
CA ARG A 68 -6.04 14.26 3.00
C ARG A 68 -5.28 13.28 2.13
N GLN A 69 -4.42 12.46 2.71
CA GLN A 69 -3.67 11.42 1.99
C GLN A 69 -4.61 10.36 1.40
N ALA A 70 -5.63 9.94 2.15
CA ALA A 70 -6.65 9.01 1.66
C ALA A 70 -7.41 9.59 0.46
N LEU A 71 -7.87 10.84 0.56
CA LEU A 71 -8.55 11.54 -0.54
C LEU A 71 -7.65 11.69 -1.78
N ALA A 72 -6.37 12.03 -1.58
CA ALA A 72 -5.40 12.13 -2.66
C ALA A 72 -5.18 10.78 -3.36
N ARG A 73 -5.14 9.68 -2.59
CA ARG A 73 -5.01 8.32 -3.12
C ARG A 73 -6.26 7.91 -3.89
N ASP A 74 -7.45 8.18 -3.37
CA ASP A 74 -8.72 7.92 -4.06
C ASP A 74 -8.81 8.68 -5.39
N ALA A 75 -8.39 9.95 -5.40
CA ALA A 75 -8.30 10.74 -6.62
C ALA A 75 -7.32 10.12 -7.63
N SER A 76 -6.18 9.58 -7.17
CA SER A 76 -5.20 8.90 -8.01
C SER A 76 -5.74 7.60 -8.61
N CYS A 77 -6.38 6.76 -7.80
CA CYS A 77 -7.06 5.55 -8.27
C CYS A 77 -8.17 5.89 -9.29
N GLY A 78 -8.92 6.97 -9.06
CA GLY A 78 -9.93 7.46 -10.00
C GLY A 78 -9.32 7.93 -11.32
N ARG A 79 -8.15 8.59 -11.30
CA ARG A 79 -7.42 8.96 -12.52
C ARG A 79 -6.93 7.72 -13.27
N ALA A 80 -6.32 6.76 -12.58
CA ALA A 80 -5.82 5.53 -13.20
C ALA A 80 -6.94 4.76 -13.92
N ARG A 81 -8.13 4.65 -13.31
CA ARG A 81 -9.32 4.08 -13.97
C ARG A 81 -9.73 4.79 -15.25
N ARG A 82 -9.73 6.14 -15.23
CA ARG A 82 -10.04 6.94 -16.44
C ARG A 82 -9.01 6.73 -17.54
N VAL A 83 -7.72 6.68 -17.19
CA VAL A 83 -6.64 6.44 -18.14
C VAL A 83 -6.74 5.03 -18.72
N ALA A 84 -6.92 4.01 -17.89
CA ALA A 84 -7.10 2.63 -18.35
C ALA A 84 -8.27 2.50 -19.34
N ALA A 85 -9.41 3.13 -19.04
CA ALA A 85 -10.56 3.13 -19.95
C ALA A 85 -10.30 3.88 -21.26
N ALA A 86 -9.50 4.94 -21.22
CA ALA A 86 -9.11 5.67 -22.43
C ALA A 86 -8.15 4.85 -23.31
N VAL A 87 -7.16 4.21 -22.69
CA VAL A 87 -6.20 3.33 -23.38
C VAL A 87 -6.92 2.11 -23.96
N GLU A 88 -7.78 1.43 -23.19
CA GLU A 88 -8.58 0.30 -23.68
C GLU A 88 -9.45 0.69 -24.89
N ARG A 89 -10.05 1.89 -24.88
CA ARG A 89 -10.84 2.39 -26.02
C ARG A 89 -9.98 2.61 -27.28
N ASP A 90 -8.76 3.09 -27.11
CA ASP A 90 -7.89 3.47 -28.22
C ASP A 90 -7.13 2.27 -28.83
N ILE A 91 -6.73 1.31 -27.99
CA ILE A 91 -5.88 0.19 -28.41
C ILE A 91 -6.43 -1.20 -28.13
N GLY A 92 -7.50 -1.36 -27.35
CA GLY A 92 -8.03 -2.68 -26.94
C GLY A 92 -8.49 -3.55 -28.11
N ARG A 93 -8.79 -2.97 -29.27
CA ARG A 93 -9.12 -3.70 -30.51
C ARG A 93 -7.92 -4.03 -31.40
N ARG A 94 -6.72 -3.59 -31.03
CA ARG A 94 -5.51 -3.83 -31.83
C ARG A 94 -4.98 -5.25 -31.56
N PRO A 95 -4.52 -5.97 -32.60
CA PRO A 95 -3.89 -7.27 -32.42
C PRO A 95 -2.66 -7.14 -31.53
N GLY A 96 -2.55 -8.05 -30.55
CA GLY A 96 -1.48 -8.06 -29.56
C GLY A 96 -1.80 -7.34 -28.25
N VAL A 97 -2.99 -6.75 -28.05
CA VAL A 97 -3.42 -6.29 -26.72
C VAL A 97 -4.14 -7.42 -25.99
N LEU A 98 -3.61 -7.86 -24.85
CA LEU A 98 -4.21 -8.93 -24.04
C LEU A 98 -5.13 -8.37 -22.97
N SER A 99 -4.74 -7.28 -22.31
CA SER A 99 -5.61 -6.61 -21.32
C SER A 99 -5.12 -5.20 -20.98
N VAL A 100 -6.05 -4.26 -20.75
CA VAL A 100 -5.76 -2.98 -20.08
C VAL A 100 -6.65 -2.83 -18.86
N ARG A 101 -6.04 -2.55 -17.71
CA ARG A 101 -6.78 -2.35 -16.45
C ARG A 101 -6.07 -1.38 -15.52
N ALA A 102 -6.83 -0.74 -14.63
CA ALA A 102 -6.26 -0.01 -13.51
C ALA A 102 -5.86 -1.01 -12.40
N ASP A 103 -4.71 -0.76 -11.79
CA ASP A 103 -4.20 -1.48 -10.63
C ASP A 103 -3.83 -0.46 -9.55
N GLY A 104 -4.77 -0.24 -8.63
CA GLY A 104 -4.73 0.88 -7.69
C GLY A 104 -4.67 2.23 -8.41
N ASP A 105 -3.57 2.95 -8.20
CA ASP A 105 -3.25 4.23 -8.82
C ASP A 105 -2.35 4.13 -10.07
N THR A 106 -2.11 2.91 -10.55
CA THR A 106 -1.34 2.66 -11.78
C THR A 106 -2.21 2.04 -12.87
N VAL A 107 -1.74 2.06 -14.12
CA VAL A 107 -2.40 1.41 -15.25
C VAL A 107 -1.52 0.28 -15.75
N ARG A 108 -2.08 -0.93 -15.82
CA ARG A 108 -1.41 -2.12 -16.32
C ARG A 108 -1.93 -2.45 -17.71
N VAL A 109 -1.02 -2.47 -18.67
CA VAL A 109 -1.26 -2.90 -20.06
C VAL A 109 -0.46 -4.18 -20.27
N VAL A 110 -1.13 -5.24 -20.70
CA VAL A 110 -0.49 -6.51 -21.06
C VAL A 110 -0.62 -6.67 -22.57
N LEU A 111 0.52 -6.87 -23.21
CA LEU A 111 0.65 -6.97 -24.65
C LEU A 111 1.32 -8.29 -25.02
N HIS A 112 0.85 -8.93 -26.08
CA HIS A 112 1.60 -9.93 -26.82
C HIS A 112 2.42 -9.23 -27.91
N VAL A 113 3.73 -9.45 -27.90
CA VAL A 113 4.68 -8.82 -28.82
C VAL A 113 5.32 -9.92 -29.67
N GLU A 114 5.00 -9.91 -30.97
CA GLU A 114 5.44 -10.91 -31.95
C GLU A 114 6.80 -10.55 -32.59
N GLY A 115 7.24 -9.29 -32.47
CA GLY A 115 8.50 -8.86 -33.06
C GLY A 115 8.97 -7.45 -32.66
N PRO A 116 10.24 -7.12 -32.97
CA PRO A 116 10.88 -5.88 -32.54
C PRO A 116 10.21 -4.62 -33.10
N ASP A 117 9.69 -4.65 -34.32
CA ASP A 117 8.98 -3.51 -34.93
C ASP A 117 7.65 -3.22 -34.24
N GLN A 118 6.96 -4.27 -33.79
CA GLN A 118 5.74 -4.13 -33.01
C GLN A 118 6.04 -3.52 -31.64
N TRP A 119 7.13 -3.94 -30.99
CA TRP A 119 7.60 -3.32 -29.75
C TRP A 119 7.96 -1.85 -29.92
N ALA A 120 8.69 -1.49 -30.99
CA ALA A 120 9.06 -0.11 -31.28
C ALA A 120 7.82 0.80 -31.42
N ARG A 121 6.76 0.31 -32.10
CA ARG A 121 5.48 1.04 -32.22
C ARG A 121 4.80 1.24 -30.87
N TRP A 122 4.78 0.21 -30.02
CA TRP A 122 4.20 0.33 -28.67
C TRP A 122 4.97 1.32 -27.79
N ARG A 123 6.31 1.32 -27.89
CA ARG A 123 7.14 2.27 -27.15
C ARG A 123 6.85 3.71 -27.53
N THR A 124 6.75 3.98 -28.83
CA THR A 124 6.36 5.32 -29.32
C THR A 124 4.96 5.70 -28.82
N TYR A 125 4.00 4.78 -28.88
CA TYR A 125 2.62 5.02 -28.45
C TYR A 125 2.51 5.36 -26.96
N PHE A 126 3.15 4.57 -26.08
CA PHE A 126 3.11 4.80 -24.64
C PHE A 126 4.08 5.90 -24.18
N GLY A 127 4.82 6.52 -25.09
CA GLY A 127 5.90 7.43 -24.73
C GLY A 127 6.97 6.74 -23.87
N ILE A 128 7.14 5.42 -24.02
CA ILE A 128 8.24 4.67 -23.41
C ILE A 128 9.48 5.07 -24.19
N THR A 129 10.06 6.20 -23.80
CA THR A 129 11.37 6.59 -24.27
C THR A 129 12.30 5.40 -24.00
N PRO A 130 13.19 4.98 -24.92
CA PRO A 130 14.41 4.34 -24.46
C PRO A 130 14.95 5.22 -23.38
N ALA A 131 14.80 4.73 -22.15
CA ALA A 131 15.73 4.97 -21.09
C ALA A 131 17.05 5.35 -21.74
N SER A 132 17.42 6.64 -21.65
CA SER A 132 18.83 7.02 -21.81
C SER A 132 19.61 5.92 -21.06
N PRO A 133 20.56 5.22 -21.70
CA PRO A 133 21.11 3.97 -21.18
C PRO A 133 21.44 4.16 -19.69
N GLY A 134 20.57 3.61 -18.82
CA GLY A 134 20.42 4.14 -17.46
C GLY A 134 19.04 3.90 -16.81
N ALA A 135 17.97 3.70 -17.58
CA ALA A 135 16.60 3.46 -17.03
C ALA A 135 15.92 2.14 -17.47
N ALA A 136 16.64 1.20 -18.09
CA ALA A 136 16.27 -0.21 -18.15
C ALA A 136 17.53 -1.03 -17.84
N ALA A 137 17.47 -1.86 -16.80
CA ALA A 137 18.64 -2.44 -16.15
C ALA A 137 19.42 -3.44 -17.02
N GLY A 138 20.76 -3.42 -16.87
CA GLY A 138 21.66 -4.55 -17.14
C GLY A 138 22.72 -4.28 -18.21
N GLY A 139 23.92 -3.82 -17.81
CA GLY A 139 25.09 -3.84 -18.69
C GLY A 139 26.21 -2.82 -18.42
N ALA A 140 26.04 -1.87 -17.49
CA ALA A 140 27.15 -1.07 -16.97
C ALA A 140 27.39 -1.50 -15.52
N ALA A 141 28.66 -1.66 -15.14
CA ALA A 141 29.11 -2.12 -13.82
C ALA A 141 28.25 -1.49 -12.71
N ARG A 142 27.31 -2.29 -12.22
CA ARG A 142 26.30 -1.86 -11.26
C ARG A 142 27.05 -1.73 -9.95
N GLU A 143 27.33 -0.49 -9.53
CA GLU A 143 28.04 -0.24 -8.27
C GLU A 143 27.30 -0.97 -7.16
N LYS A 144 28.01 -1.92 -6.52
CA LYS A 144 27.45 -2.72 -5.43
C LYS A 144 26.85 -1.78 -4.39
N ARG A 145 25.64 -2.09 -3.93
CA ARG A 145 24.97 -1.32 -2.87
C ARG A 145 24.88 -2.20 -1.62
N PRO A 146 25.99 -2.38 -0.89
CA PRO A 146 26.01 -3.24 0.28
C PRO A 146 25.16 -2.63 1.39
N PHE A 147 24.32 -3.46 2.00
CA PHE A 147 23.58 -3.17 3.21
C PHE A 147 23.76 -4.33 4.18
N ARG A 148 24.10 -4.03 5.44
CA ARG A 148 24.33 -5.07 6.45
C ARG A 148 23.11 -5.21 7.33
N LEU A 149 22.62 -6.44 7.47
CA LEU A 149 21.53 -6.80 8.36
C LEU A 149 21.86 -8.17 8.97
N GLY A 150 21.80 -8.30 10.30
CA GLY A 150 22.02 -9.59 10.98
C GLY A 150 23.37 -10.27 10.69
N GLY A 151 24.41 -9.51 10.33
CA GLY A 151 25.72 -10.06 9.93
C GLY A 151 25.81 -10.48 8.45
N ILE A 152 24.70 -10.45 7.70
CA ILE A 152 24.65 -10.75 6.27
C ILE A 152 24.78 -9.43 5.50
N THR A 153 25.59 -9.43 4.43
CA THR A 153 25.70 -8.29 3.51
C THR A 153 24.81 -8.54 2.29
N TYR A 154 23.77 -7.73 2.17
CA TYR A 154 22.86 -7.69 1.02
C TYR A 154 23.38 -6.70 -0.01
N ASP A 155 23.45 -7.10 -1.28
CA ASP A 155 23.64 -6.19 -2.39
C ASP A 155 22.28 -5.78 -2.93
N LEU A 156 21.83 -4.57 -2.61
CA LEU A 156 20.51 -4.06 -2.98
C LEU A 156 20.32 -3.88 -4.49
N VAL A 157 21.35 -4.17 -5.27
CA VAL A 157 21.30 -4.23 -6.73
C VAL A 157 20.67 -5.53 -7.22
N LEU A 158 20.77 -6.61 -6.44
CA LEU A 158 20.29 -7.93 -6.81
C LEU A 158 18.85 -8.14 -6.35
N PRO A 159 18.04 -8.89 -7.12
CA PRO A 159 16.83 -9.48 -6.59
C PRO A 159 17.17 -10.58 -5.58
N TYR A 160 16.29 -10.74 -4.60
CA TYR A 160 16.39 -11.79 -3.60
C TYR A 160 15.18 -12.71 -3.65
N ARG A 161 15.40 -14.00 -3.51
CA ARG A 161 14.35 -15.01 -3.40
C ARG A 161 14.14 -15.38 -1.94
N ASP A 162 12.88 -15.43 -1.50
CA ASP A 162 12.51 -15.90 -0.17
C ASP A 162 12.31 -17.43 -0.10
N ALA A 163 11.91 -17.94 1.07
CA ALA A 163 11.70 -19.37 1.27
C ALA A 163 10.51 -19.94 0.49
N GLN A 164 9.56 -19.08 0.10
CA GLN A 164 8.37 -19.42 -0.66
C GLN A 164 8.61 -19.35 -2.18
N GLY A 165 9.74 -18.75 -2.60
CA GLY A 165 10.14 -18.61 -3.99
C GLY A 165 9.80 -17.26 -4.61
N ASP A 166 9.22 -16.33 -3.85
CA ASP A 166 8.90 -14.99 -4.34
C ASP A 166 10.16 -14.14 -4.48
N LEU A 167 10.17 -13.29 -5.51
CA LEU A 167 11.28 -12.37 -5.81
C LEU A 167 11.02 -11.00 -5.20
N TRP A 168 12.01 -10.53 -4.45
CA TRP A 168 12.02 -9.27 -3.74
C TRP A 168 13.04 -8.32 -4.35
N TYR A 169 12.60 -7.09 -4.63
CA TYR A 169 13.41 -6.05 -5.24
C TYR A 169 13.50 -4.82 -4.32
N PHE A 170 14.69 -4.24 -4.25
CA PHE A 170 14.87 -2.94 -3.63
C PHE A 170 14.32 -1.83 -4.53
N GLN A 171 13.39 -1.04 -4.02
CA GLN A 171 12.69 0.01 -4.79
C GLN A 171 13.35 1.39 -4.72
N GLY A 172 14.59 1.47 -4.22
CA GLY A 172 15.29 2.75 -4.06
C GLY A 172 14.85 3.56 -2.83
N LEU A 173 13.97 3.03 -1.99
CA LEU A 173 13.39 3.71 -0.84
C LEU A 173 13.85 3.10 0.47
N ARG A 174 14.04 3.95 1.46
CA ARG A 174 14.43 3.57 2.82
C ARG A 174 13.44 4.14 3.83
N THR A 175 13.25 3.45 4.93
CA THR A 175 12.59 4.00 6.12
C THR A 175 13.43 5.13 6.73
N PRO A 176 12.89 5.93 7.67
CA PRO A 176 13.64 7.01 8.33
C PRO A 176 14.91 6.54 9.07
N ASP A 177 14.90 5.31 9.58
CA ASP A 177 16.05 4.62 10.20
C ASP A 177 17.02 4.02 9.18
N GLY A 178 16.77 4.22 7.87
CA GLY A 178 17.66 3.82 6.79
C GLY A 178 17.46 2.37 6.31
N MET A 179 16.47 1.64 6.83
CA MET A 179 16.18 0.26 6.43
C MET A 179 15.66 0.20 4.98
N PRO A 180 16.24 -0.63 4.10
CA PRO A 180 15.78 -0.77 2.71
C PRO A 180 14.35 -1.29 2.65
N MET A 181 13.54 -0.69 1.78
CA MET A 181 12.20 -1.16 1.45
C MET A 181 12.27 -2.09 0.24
N MET A 182 11.78 -3.31 0.44
CA MET A 182 11.67 -4.37 -0.55
C MET A 182 10.21 -4.48 -1.02
N SER A 183 10.02 -4.88 -2.26
CA SER A 183 8.70 -5.14 -2.86
C SER A 183 8.73 -6.46 -3.60
N PRO A 184 7.68 -7.30 -3.51
CA PRO A 184 7.54 -8.47 -4.37
C PRO A 184 7.40 -8.04 -5.84
N ASP A 185 7.82 -8.90 -6.76
CA ASP A 185 7.72 -8.62 -8.20
C ASP A 185 6.30 -8.21 -8.61
N GLY A 186 6.19 -7.03 -9.22
CA GLY A 186 4.92 -6.53 -9.76
C GLY A 186 3.84 -6.24 -8.72
N ARG A 187 4.15 -6.21 -7.41
CA ARG A 187 3.18 -5.87 -6.37
C ARG A 187 3.52 -4.58 -5.62
N PRO A 188 2.51 -3.84 -5.14
CA PRO A 188 2.73 -2.56 -4.47
C PRO A 188 3.08 -2.69 -2.98
N GLU A 189 2.98 -3.88 -2.37
CA GLU A 189 3.27 -4.04 -0.96
C GLU A 189 4.76 -3.82 -0.67
N ARG A 190 5.04 -3.02 0.35
CA ARG A 190 6.41 -2.67 0.73
C ARG A 190 6.68 -3.17 2.13
N CYS A 191 7.69 -4.03 2.24
CA CYS A 191 8.19 -4.50 3.53
C CYS A 191 9.63 -4.05 3.69
N SER A 192 10.03 -3.72 4.91
CA SER A 192 11.43 -3.50 5.22
C SER A 192 12.21 -4.80 5.00
N LEU A 193 13.47 -4.73 4.57
CA LEU A 193 14.34 -5.90 4.41
C LEU A 193 14.40 -6.77 5.67
N ALA A 194 14.40 -6.13 6.85
CA ALA A 194 14.33 -6.80 8.14
C ALA A 194 13.03 -7.62 8.32
N ASN A 195 11.88 -7.08 7.92
CA ASN A 195 10.62 -7.82 7.99
C ASN A 195 10.59 -8.96 6.97
N VAL A 196 11.14 -8.76 5.78
CA VAL A 196 11.22 -9.84 4.79
C VAL A 196 12.07 -11.00 5.32
N GLU A 197 13.24 -10.71 5.89
CA GLU A 197 14.11 -11.74 6.47
C GLU A 197 13.46 -12.46 7.67
N ALA A 198 12.78 -11.72 8.54
CA ALA A 198 12.11 -12.29 9.72
C ALA A 198 10.90 -13.16 9.38
N TYR A 199 10.12 -12.82 8.35
CA TYR A 199 8.82 -13.47 8.07
C TYR A 199 8.79 -14.34 6.81
N ALA A 200 9.58 -13.99 5.78
CA ALA A 200 9.67 -14.74 4.53
C ALA A 200 10.92 -15.66 4.49
N GLY A 201 11.75 -15.60 5.54
CA GLY A 201 12.89 -16.51 5.73
C GLY A 201 14.15 -16.07 4.98
N PRO A 202 15.17 -16.95 4.92
CA PRO A 202 16.49 -16.58 4.44
C PRO A 202 16.45 -16.19 2.97
N LEU A 203 16.80 -14.94 2.71
CA LEU A 203 16.82 -14.36 1.38
C LEU A 203 18.08 -14.81 0.62
N THR A 204 17.87 -15.51 -0.50
CA THR A 204 18.96 -15.97 -1.37
C THR A 204 19.10 -15.00 -2.55
N PRO A 205 20.30 -14.45 -2.81
CA PRO A 205 20.50 -13.58 -3.97
C PRO A 205 20.26 -14.38 -5.26
N VAL A 206 19.50 -13.80 -6.19
CA VAL A 206 19.31 -14.35 -7.53
C VAL A 206 20.18 -13.52 -8.47
N PRO A 207 21.33 -14.05 -8.94
CA PRO A 207 22.09 -13.40 -9.98
C PRO A 207 21.20 -13.24 -11.22
N ASP A 208 21.28 -12.10 -11.91
CA ASP A 208 20.61 -11.91 -13.21
C ASP A 208 20.99 -13.09 -14.12
N ALA A 209 20.07 -14.03 -14.31
CA ALA A 209 20.24 -15.10 -15.28
C ALA A 209 20.09 -14.47 -16.66
N HIS A 210 21.22 -14.09 -17.27
CA HIS A 210 21.25 -13.91 -18.71
C HIS A 210 20.71 -15.19 -19.35
N PRO A 211 19.66 -15.13 -20.20
CA PRO A 211 19.40 -16.25 -21.10
C PRO A 211 20.66 -16.39 -21.96
N ALA A 212 21.31 -17.54 -21.85
CA ALA A 212 22.44 -17.90 -22.68
C ALA A 212 22.01 -17.83 -24.15
N GLU A 213 22.47 -16.79 -24.85
CA GLU A 213 22.52 -16.78 -26.29
C GLU A 213 23.34 -17.99 -26.77
N GLY A 214 22.75 -18.77 -27.68
CA GLY A 214 23.46 -19.51 -28.72
C GLY A 214 24.43 -20.61 -28.28
N ARG A 215 24.04 -21.86 -28.51
CA ARG A 215 25.02 -22.86 -28.94
C ARG A 215 24.60 -23.42 -30.31
N PRO A 216 25.40 -23.22 -31.36
CA PRO A 216 25.12 -23.80 -32.67
C PRO A 216 25.60 -25.25 -32.71
N ARG A 217 24.81 -26.12 -33.35
CA ARG A 217 25.30 -27.24 -34.16
C ARG A 217 24.35 -27.45 -35.32
#